data_AF-A0A183CMW7-F1
#
_entry.id   AF-A0A183CMW7-F1
#
_cell.length_a   1.000
_cell.length_b   1.000
_cell.length_c   1.000
_cell.angle_alpha   90.00
_cell.angle_beta   90.00
_cell.angle_gamma   90.00
#
_symmetry.space_group_name_H-M   'P 1'
#
loop_
_entity.id
_entity.type
_entity.pdbx_description
1 polymer ?
#
loop_
_entity_poly.entity_id
_entity_poly.type
_entity_poly.pdbx_seq_one_letter_code
_entity_poly.pdbx_strand_id
1 'polypeptide(L)'
;PVEELNVCENIGEHMIGNVYVKFVYEEDAEKTVQGLEDRWFNGQPIYSELSPVSDFREARCRQHEISTCSKGGFCNFMHLKDVSDEVYERCYANRGTRYRSSRRHDRFYADDGYDRRGGGAGGGGDR
;
A
#
# COMPACT_ATOMS: atom_id res chain seq x y z
N PRO A 1 13.20 -14.15 3.61
CA PRO A 1 13.48 -12.73 3.97
C PRO A 1 12.26 -11.86 3.64
N VAL A 2 12.09 -10.71 4.31
CA VAL A 2 10.99 -9.77 4.01
C VAL A 2 11.27 -9.05 2.69
N GLU A 3 10.34 -9.16 1.74
CA GLU A 3 10.33 -8.46 0.46
C GLU A 3 9.68 -7.08 0.61
N GLU A 4 8.46 -7.04 1.17
CA GLU A 4 7.66 -5.82 1.30
C GLU A 4 6.87 -5.83 2.62
N LEU A 5 6.72 -4.65 3.24
CA LEU A 5 5.93 -4.46 4.45
C LEU A 5 5.07 -3.21 4.31
N ASN A 6 3.77 -3.37 4.49
CA ASN A 6 2.76 -2.35 4.30
C ASN A 6 1.84 -2.26 5.52
N VAL A 7 1.54 -1.03 5.94
CA VAL A 7 0.63 -0.73 7.07
C VAL A 7 -0.56 0.03 6.53
N CYS A 8 -1.76 -0.42 6.85
CA CYS A 8 -3.01 0.19 6.42
C CYS A 8 -3.47 1.28 7.39
N GLU A 9 -3.75 2.48 6.86
CA GLU A 9 -4.43 3.59 7.53
C GLU A 9 -5.89 3.72 7.08
N ASN A 10 -6.49 2.62 6.63
CA ASN A 10 -7.92 2.56 6.33
C ASN A 10 -8.74 2.97 7.57
N ILE A 11 -9.90 3.57 7.33
CA ILE A 11 -10.85 3.94 8.41
C ILE A 11 -11.85 2.80 8.67
N GLY A 12 -12.13 1.97 7.66
CA GLY A 12 -13.08 0.86 7.76
C GLY A 12 -12.57 -0.24 8.69
N GLU A 13 -13.45 -0.76 9.54
CA GLU A 13 -13.13 -1.77 10.56
C GLU A 13 -12.48 -3.04 9.99
N HIS A 14 -12.83 -3.40 8.75
CA HIS A 14 -12.29 -4.58 8.07
C HIS A 14 -10.84 -4.43 7.58
N MET A 15 -10.30 -3.20 7.57
CA MET A 15 -8.96 -2.90 7.02
C MET A 15 -8.10 -2.03 7.94
N ILE A 16 -8.70 -1.39 8.95
CA ILE A 16 -8.02 -0.43 9.83
C ILE A 16 -6.91 -1.12 10.63
N GLY A 17 -5.70 -0.59 10.52
CA GLY A 17 -4.55 -1.09 11.28
C GLY A 17 -3.96 -2.40 10.78
N ASN A 18 -4.46 -2.97 9.68
CA ASN A 18 -3.90 -4.19 9.12
C ASN A 18 -2.44 -3.97 8.70
N VAL A 19 -1.61 -4.98 8.97
CA VAL A 19 -0.20 -5.00 8.57
C VAL A 19 0.01 -6.21 7.67
N TYR A 20 0.50 -5.96 6.45
CA TYR A 20 0.81 -7.00 5.48
C TYR A 20 2.32 -7.11 5.31
N VAL A 21 2.81 -8.33 5.38
CA VAL A 21 4.23 -8.65 5.18
C VAL A 21 4.34 -9.69 4.09
N LYS A 22 5.02 -9.34 3.00
CA LYS A 22 5.35 -10.26 1.92
C LYS A 22 6.77 -10.77 2.13
N PHE A 23 6.91 -12.09 2.12
CA PHE A 23 8.20 -12.77 2.16
C PHE A 23 8.57 -13.26 0.76
N VAL A 24 9.88 -13.39 0.52
CA VAL A 24 10.39 -14.00 -0.71
C VAL A 24 10.01 -15.48 -0.81
N TYR A 25 9.87 -16.17 0.34
CA TYR A 25 9.56 -17.59 0.43
C TYR A 25 8.30 -17.80 1.29
N GLU A 26 7.40 -18.68 0.85
CA GLU A 26 6.17 -19.00 1.58
C GLU A 26 6.45 -19.66 2.94
N GLU A 27 7.48 -20.49 3.02
CA GLU A 27 7.92 -21.12 4.28
C GLU A 27 8.26 -20.10 5.38
N ASP A 28 8.78 -18.93 5.00
CA ASP A 28 9.08 -17.86 5.96
C ASP A 28 7.81 -17.20 6.48
N ALA A 29 6.76 -17.13 5.65
CA ALA A 29 5.46 -16.62 6.06
C ALA A 29 4.81 -17.57 7.08
N GLU A 30 4.83 -18.89 6.81
CA GLU A 30 4.33 -19.91 7.74
C GLU A 30 5.06 -19.87 9.09
N LYS A 31 6.41 -19.85 9.05
CA LYS A 31 7.24 -19.72 10.27
C LYS A 31 6.93 -18.43 11.03
N THR A 32 6.64 -17.34 10.33
CA THR A 32 6.31 -16.06 10.97
C THR A 32 4.95 -16.12 11.67
N VAL A 33 3.93 -16.71 11.03
CA VAL A 33 2.61 -16.88 11.67
C VAL A 33 2.73 -17.70 12.95
N GLN A 34 3.41 -18.85 12.89
CA GLN A 34 3.66 -19.69 14.07
C GLN A 34 4.52 -18.96 15.13
N GLY A 35 5.51 -18.19 14.69
CA GLY A 35 6.39 -17.45 15.59
C GLY A 35 5.75 -16.19 16.21
N LEU A 36 4.63 -15.72 15.68
CA LEU A 36 3.83 -14.62 16.23
C LEU A 36 2.68 -15.11 17.10
N GLU A 37 2.34 -16.39 17.04
CA GLU A 37 1.38 -17.02 17.94
C GLU A 37 1.78 -16.76 19.41
N ASP A 38 0.79 -16.42 20.24
CA ASP A 38 0.95 -16.06 21.66
C ASP A 38 1.89 -14.88 21.96
N ARG A 39 2.27 -14.08 20.96
CA ARG A 39 3.04 -12.85 21.19
C ARG A 39 2.14 -11.65 21.43
N TRP A 40 2.70 -10.67 22.12
CA TRP A 40 2.01 -9.45 22.51
C TRP A 40 2.71 -8.23 21.94
N PHE A 41 1.94 -7.23 21.56
CA PHE A 41 2.41 -5.93 21.12
C PHE A 41 1.54 -4.83 21.73
N ASN A 42 2.18 -3.84 22.35
CA ASN A 42 1.49 -2.70 22.96
C ASN A 42 0.33 -3.08 23.91
N GLY A 43 0.51 -4.15 24.69
CA GLY A 43 -0.50 -4.64 25.64
C GLY A 43 -1.68 -5.39 25.00
N GLN A 44 -1.62 -5.72 23.71
CA GLN A 44 -2.62 -6.53 23.01
C GLN A 44 -1.98 -7.79 22.39
N PRO A 45 -2.70 -8.92 22.31
CA PRO A 45 -2.22 -10.11 21.60
C PRO A 45 -2.09 -9.81 20.09
N ILE A 46 -1.09 -10.43 19.46
CA ILE A 46 -0.88 -10.33 18.02
C ILE A 46 -1.70 -11.42 17.34
N TYR A 47 -2.56 -11.02 16.39
CA TYR A 47 -3.25 -11.94 15.50
C TYR A 47 -2.56 -11.93 14.15
N SER A 48 -2.15 -13.10 13.67
CA SER A 48 -1.51 -13.26 12.36
C SER A 48 -2.08 -14.46 11.63
N GLU A 49 -2.32 -14.30 10.33
CA GLU A 49 -2.78 -15.35 9.43
C GLU A 49 -2.11 -15.22 8.06
N LEU A 50 -2.17 -16.29 7.26
CA LEU A 50 -1.71 -16.25 5.87
C LEU A 50 -2.74 -15.51 5.01
N SER A 51 -2.28 -14.48 4.30
CA SER A 51 -3.11 -13.71 3.39
C SER A 51 -3.01 -14.24 1.95
N PRO A 52 -4.11 -14.34 1.20
CA PRO A 52 -4.09 -14.72 -0.21
C PRO A 52 -3.58 -13.60 -1.13
N VAL A 53 -3.30 -12.40 -0.59
CA VAL A 53 -2.82 -11.25 -1.37
C VAL A 53 -1.37 -11.50 -1.82
N SER A 54 -1.20 -11.73 -3.12
CA SER A 54 0.10 -12.01 -3.74
C SER A 54 0.78 -10.77 -4.34
N ASP A 55 0.00 -9.82 -4.86
CA ASP A 55 0.48 -8.56 -5.42
C ASP A 55 -0.18 -7.35 -4.75
N PHE A 56 0.60 -6.59 -3.99
CA PHE A 56 0.09 -5.38 -3.33
C PHE A 56 -0.29 -4.29 -4.32
N ARG A 57 0.31 -4.22 -5.50
CA ARG A 57 0.01 -3.16 -6.48
C ARG A 57 -1.45 -3.20 -6.93
N GLU A 58 -2.04 -4.38 -6.97
CA GLU A 58 -3.46 -4.57 -7.30
C GLU A 58 -4.38 -4.38 -6.10
N ALA A 59 -3.87 -4.60 -4.89
CA ALA A 59 -4.63 -4.47 -3.65
C ALA A 59 -4.67 -3.03 -3.08
N ARG A 60 -3.78 -2.14 -3.53
CA ARG A 60 -3.71 -0.73 -3.09
C ARG A 60 -4.79 0.14 -3.71
N CYS A 61 -5.26 1.13 -2.93
CA CYS A 61 -6.22 2.10 -3.40
C CYS A 61 -5.52 3.20 -4.20
N ARG A 62 -5.65 3.17 -5.53
CA ARG A 62 -5.08 4.20 -6.41
C ARG A 62 -5.56 5.62 -6.10
N GLN A 63 -6.83 5.78 -5.69
CA GLN A 63 -7.34 7.11 -5.35
C GLN A 63 -6.62 7.68 -4.11
N HIS A 64 -6.33 6.83 -3.12
CA HIS A 64 -5.61 7.20 -1.89
C HIS A 64 -4.13 7.55 -2.16
N GLU A 65 -3.51 6.94 -3.16
CA GLU A 65 -2.13 7.24 -3.55
C GLU A 65 -1.98 8.67 -4.11
N ILE A 66 -3.01 9.17 -4.79
CA ILE A 66 -2.98 10.48 -5.46
C ILE A 66 -3.58 11.57 -4.56
N SER A 67 -4.64 11.24 -3.83
CA SER A 67 -5.48 12.21 -3.13
C SER A 67 -6.29 11.54 -2.02
N THR A 68 -7.25 12.24 -1.43
CA THR A 68 -8.16 11.62 -0.46
C THR A 68 -9.15 10.67 -1.16
N CYS A 69 -9.19 9.42 -0.72
CA CYS A 69 -10.15 8.44 -1.21
C CYS A 69 -11.60 8.80 -0.81
N SER A 70 -12.49 8.88 -1.81
CA SER A 70 -13.90 9.26 -1.63
C SER A 70 -14.75 8.19 -0.94
N LYS A 71 -14.30 6.93 -0.90
CA LYS A 71 -15.05 5.81 -0.30
C LYS A 71 -14.98 5.78 1.23
N GLY A 72 -14.04 6.51 1.84
CA GLY A 72 -13.87 6.55 3.29
C GLY A 72 -13.78 5.14 3.91
N GLY A 73 -14.60 4.89 4.94
CA GLY A 73 -14.67 3.60 5.64
C GLY A 73 -15.18 2.42 4.82
N PHE A 74 -15.74 2.64 3.63
CA PHE A 74 -16.25 1.58 2.75
C PHE A 74 -15.24 1.16 1.66
N CYS A 75 -14.01 1.67 1.70
CA CYS A 75 -12.97 1.26 0.76
C CYS A 75 -12.45 -0.14 1.09
N ASN A 76 -12.42 -1.03 0.10
CA ASN A 76 -11.90 -2.40 0.22
C ASN A 76 -10.45 -2.54 -0.27
N PHE A 77 -9.83 -1.43 -0.69
CA PHE A 77 -8.45 -1.40 -1.13
C PHE A 77 -7.57 -0.82 -0.02
N MET A 78 -6.32 -1.25 0.05
CA MET A 78 -5.36 -0.83 1.07
C MET A 78 -5.05 0.66 0.93
N HIS A 79 -5.33 1.43 1.97
CA HIS A 79 -4.85 2.81 2.12
C HIS A 79 -3.54 2.73 2.89
N LEU A 80 -2.40 2.84 2.20
CA LEU A 80 -1.11 2.66 2.84
C LEU A 80 -0.68 3.90 3.62
N LYS A 81 -0.15 3.68 4.82
CA LYS A 81 0.47 4.73 5.61
C LYS A 81 1.82 5.13 5.02
N ASP A 82 1.99 6.42 4.77
CA ASP A 82 3.31 6.97 4.42
C ASP A 82 4.27 6.87 5.61
N VAL A 83 5.42 6.23 5.37
CA VAL A 83 6.51 6.10 6.33
C VAL A 83 7.51 7.24 6.09
N SER A 84 7.85 7.98 7.15
CA SER A 84 8.85 9.04 7.09
C SER A 84 10.21 8.53 6.61
N ASP A 85 10.99 9.40 5.98
CA ASP A 85 12.32 9.06 5.46
C ASP A 85 13.27 8.58 6.57
N GLU A 86 13.17 9.13 7.78
CA GLU A 86 13.98 8.70 8.93
C GLU A 86 13.71 7.24 9.33
N VAL A 87 12.43 6.86 9.48
CA VAL A 87 12.04 5.49 9.81
C VAL A 87 12.44 4.56 8.68
N TYR A 88 12.25 5.02 7.45
CA TYR A 88 12.65 4.28 6.27
C TYR A 88 14.16 4.01 6.24
N GLU A 89 14.99 5.02 6.47
CA GLU A 89 16.45 4.86 6.51
C GLU A 89 16.86 3.94 7.65
N ARG A 90 16.31 4.11 8.85
CA ARG A 90 16.63 3.24 9.99
C ARG A 90 16.28 1.77 9.74
N CYS A 91 15.16 1.49 9.05
CA CYS A 91 14.68 0.13 8.83
C CYS A 91 15.22 -0.51 7.54
N TYR A 92 15.51 0.28 6.50
CA TYR A 92 15.78 -0.22 5.15
C TYR A 92 17.09 0.30 4.51
N ALA A 93 17.84 1.25 5.11
CA ALA A 93 19.05 1.79 4.49
C ALA A 93 20.08 0.71 4.11
N ASN A 94 20.18 -0.35 4.90
CA ASN A 94 21.09 -1.47 4.64
C ASN A 94 20.52 -2.54 3.69
N ARG A 95 19.26 -2.41 3.23
CA ARG A 95 18.58 -3.40 2.37
C ARG A 95 18.66 -3.06 0.87
N GLY A 96 19.40 -2.01 0.49
CA GLY A 96 19.68 -1.65 -0.89
C GLY A 96 18.58 -0.81 -1.57
N THR A 97 18.97 -0.14 -2.66
CA THR A 97 18.23 0.93 -3.36
C THR A 97 16.89 0.52 -4.01
N ARG A 98 16.58 -0.78 -4.09
CA ARG A 98 15.39 -1.29 -4.81
C ARG A 98 14.07 -0.81 -4.21
N TYR A 99 13.99 -0.66 -2.89
CA TYR A 99 12.73 -0.30 -2.21
C TYR A 99 12.40 1.20 -2.35
N ARG A 100 13.40 2.09 -2.53
CA ARG A 100 13.17 3.51 -2.89
C ARG A 100 12.68 3.66 -4.33
N SER A 101 13.11 2.78 -5.23
CA SER A 101 12.72 2.81 -6.65
C SER A 101 11.24 2.53 -6.85
N SER A 102 10.68 1.50 -6.19
CA SER A 102 9.23 1.22 -6.27
C SER A 102 8.38 2.39 -5.80
N ARG A 103 8.73 3.02 -4.66
CA ARG A 103 7.99 4.20 -4.14
C ARG A 103 8.01 5.40 -5.09
N ARG A 104 9.14 5.66 -5.77
CA ARG A 104 9.24 6.78 -6.74
C ARG A 104 8.57 6.46 -8.07
N HIS A 105 8.62 5.20 -8.50
CA HIS A 105 7.96 4.74 -9.72
C HIS A 105 6.44 4.82 -9.57
N ASP A 106 5.89 4.40 -8.43
CA ASP A 106 4.45 4.49 -8.13
C ASP A 106 3.94 5.95 -8.14
N ARG A 107 4.71 6.91 -7.62
CA ARG A 107 4.36 8.34 -7.69
C ARG A 107 4.39 8.91 -9.11
N PHE A 108 5.16 8.32 -10.02
CA PHE A 108 5.28 8.82 -11.40
C PHE A 108 4.05 8.44 -12.25
N TYR A 109 3.44 7.28 -12.03
CA TYR A 109 2.20 6.88 -12.73
C TYR A 109 0.94 7.63 -12.26
N ALA A 110 1.01 8.31 -11.11
CA ALA A 110 -0.06 9.16 -10.60
C ALA A 110 -0.20 10.49 -11.37
N ASP A 111 0.88 10.97 -11.98
CA ASP A 111 0.96 12.31 -12.61
C ASP A 111 0.55 12.29 -14.10
N ASP A 112 0.85 11.21 -14.84
CA ASP A 112 0.66 11.13 -16.30
C ASP A 112 -0.79 10.82 -16.78
N GLY A 113 -1.79 10.78 -15.89
CA GLY A 113 -3.00 9.99 -16.13
C GLY A 113 -4.37 10.68 -16.26
N TYR A 114 -4.53 11.98 -15.98
CA TYR A 114 -5.88 12.57 -15.93
C TYR A 114 -6.04 14.01 -16.45
N ASP A 115 -5.14 14.52 -17.28
CA ASP A 115 -5.38 15.77 -18.01
C ASP A 115 -5.70 15.49 -19.49
N ARG A 116 -6.99 15.31 -19.81
CA ARG A 116 -7.70 15.75 -21.04
C ARG A 116 -8.97 14.94 -21.30
N ARG A 117 -10.03 15.19 -20.54
CA ARG A 117 -11.39 15.02 -21.08
C ARG A 117 -12.40 15.91 -20.36
N GLY A 118 -12.68 17.07 -20.94
CA GLY A 118 -13.84 17.88 -20.56
C GLY A 118 -13.79 19.33 -21.07
N GLY A 119 -14.40 19.59 -22.22
CA GLY A 119 -14.70 20.97 -22.67
C GLY A 119 -15.06 21.05 -24.15
N GLY A 120 -16.34 20.88 -24.49
CA GLY A 120 -16.86 21.08 -25.83
C GLY A 120 -17.38 22.51 -26.07
N ALA A 121 -17.13 23.04 -27.27
CA ALA A 121 -17.84 24.08 -28.04
C ALA A 121 -17.10 24.14 -29.40
N GLY A 122 -17.65 24.11 -30.61
CA GLY A 122 -18.93 24.53 -31.14
C GLY A 122 -18.66 25.48 -32.32
N GLY A 123 -18.90 25.06 -33.58
CA GLY A 123 -19.32 25.94 -34.68
C GLY A 123 -18.33 26.33 -35.81
N GLY A 124 -18.73 26.02 -37.05
CA GLY A 124 -18.43 26.75 -38.31
C GLY A 124 -17.14 26.35 -39.02
N GLY A 125 -17.12 25.88 -40.27
CA GLY A 125 -18.01 26.14 -41.40
C GLY A 125 -17.18 26.81 -42.50
N ASP A 126 -17.04 26.12 -43.63
CA ASP A 126 -16.24 26.49 -44.79
C ASP A 126 -16.45 27.94 -45.28
N ARG A 127 -15.35 28.59 -45.67
CA ARG A 127 -15.20 29.47 -46.85
C ARG A 127 -13.74 29.83 -47.08
#